data_AF-R7U808-F1
#
_entry.id   AF-R7U808-F1
#
_cell.length_a   1.000
_cell.length_b   1.000
_cell.length_c   1.000
_cell.angle_alpha   90.00
_cell.angle_beta   90.00
_cell.angle_gamma   90.00
#
_symmetry.space_group_name_H-M   'P 1'
#
loop_
_entity.id
_entity.type
_entity.pdbx_description
1 polymer ?
#
loop_
_entity_poly.entity_id
_entity_poly.type
_entity_poly.pdbx_seq_one_letter_code
_entity_poly.pdbx_strand_id
1 'polypeptide(L)'
;EGDVKFSYKRLEPSISRFIKILQIDLDRLHQHRTNIHKFRKNKEFELLDKEQVNASRTCQQLKSNIRQLEQTRSRLEDDALEKFDEKTSDIRMQAITSAVEFL
;
A
#
# COMPACT_ATOMS: atom_id res chain seq x y z
N GLU A 1 5.11 21.61 21.12
CA GLU A 1 4.12 22.13 20.15
C GLU A 1 3.07 21.05 19.94
N GLY A 2 1.78 21.38 20.06
CA GLY A 2 0.71 20.42 19.79
C GLY A 2 0.66 20.10 18.31
N ASP A 3 0.60 18.82 17.96
CA ASP A 3 0.56 18.37 16.57
C ASP A 3 -0.69 18.97 15.89
N VAL A 4 -0.50 19.71 14.81
CA VAL A 4 -1.60 20.45 14.15
C VAL A 4 -2.58 19.45 13.55
N LYS A 5 -3.83 19.49 14.01
CA LYS A 5 -4.93 18.68 13.47
C LYS A 5 -5.58 19.37 12.27
N PHE A 6 -6.08 18.57 11.34
CA PHE A 6 -6.73 19.04 10.12
C PHE A 6 -8.06 18.34 9.91
N SER A 7 -9.04 19.07 9.37
CA SER A 7 -10.30 18.49 8.95
C SER A 7 -10.12 17.50 7.80
N TYR A 8 -11.06 16.56 7.68
CA TYR A 8 -11.07 15.57 6.59
C TYR A 8 -10.93 16.23 5.21
N LYS A 9 -11.68 17.32 4.95
CA LYS A 9 -11.72 18.00 3.65
C LYS A 9 -10.35 18.51 3.20
N ARG A 10 -9.50 18.91 4.15
CA ARG A 10 -8.13 19.39 3.86
C ARG A 10 -7.20 18.26 3.43
N LEU A 11 -7.36 17.07 4.02
CA LEU A 11 -6.51 15.91 3.73
C LEU A 11 -7.10 14.97 2.67
N GLU A 12 -8.37 15.13 2.32
CA GLU A 12 -9.10 14.30 1.35
C GLU A 12 -8.36 14.08 0.02
N PRO A 13 -7.72 15.09 -0.62
CA PRO A 13 -6.96 14.86 -1.83
C PRO A 13 -5.75 13.93 -1.62
N SER A 14 -5.09 14.04 -0.47
CA SER A 14 -3.95 13.17 -0.12
C SER A 14 -4.42 11.75 0.19
N ILE A 15 -5.52 11.61 0.94
CA ILE A 15 -6.13 10.31 1.26
C ILE A 15 -6.54 9.59 -0.02
N SER A 16 -7.23 10.28 -0.92
CA SER A 16 -7.65 9.74 -2.23
C SER A 16 -6.45 9.31 -3.08
N ARG A 17 -5.36 10.10 -3.05
CA ARG A 17 -4.11 9.74 -3.72
C ARG A 17 -3.51 8.46 -3.13
N PHE A 18 -3.46 8.32 -1.80
CA PHE A 18 -2.94 7.12 -1.15
C PHE A 18 -3.76 5.88 -1.53
N ILE A 19 -5.09 5.96 -1.49
CA ILE A 19 -5.96 4.85 -1.88
C ILE A 19 -5.62 4.40 -3.31
N LYS A 20 -5.52 5.34 -4.25
CA LYS A 20 -5.19 5.03 -5.65
C LYS A 20 -3.81 4.40 -5.80
N ILE A 21 -2.80 4.91 -5.10
CA ILE A 21 -1.44 4.37 -5.16
C ILE A 21 -1.39 2.95 -4.58
N LEU A 22 -2.05 2.71 -3.44
CA LEU A 22 -2.12 1.39 -2.82
C LEU A 22 -2.80 0.38 -3.74
N GLN A 23 -3.87 0.75 -4.45
CA GLN A 23 -4.50 -0.10 -5.46
C GLN A 23 -3.52 -0.49 -6.58
N ILE A 24 -2.80 0.49 -7.14
CA ILE A 24 -1.80 0.24 -8.18
C ILE A 24 -0.69 -0.69 -7.69
N ASP A 25 -0.20 -0.48 -6.46
CA ASP A 25 0.86 -1.31 -5.89
C ASP A 25 0.38 -2.74 -5.60
N LEU A 26 -0.88 -2.92 -5.16
CA LEU A 26 -1.50 -4.23 -4.98
C LEU A 26 -1.63 -5.00 -6.30
N ASP A 27 -2.12 -4.35 -7.36
CA ASP A 27 -2.23 -4.95 -8.69
C ASP A 27 -0.85 -5.38 -9.22
N ARG A 28 0.16 -4.52 -9.04
CA ARG A 28 1.56 -4.83 -9.40
C ARG A 28 2.08 -6.02 -8.61
N LEU A 29 1.83 -6.08 -7.31
CA LEU A 29 2.29 -7.18 -6.47
C LEU A 29 1.63 -8.50 -6.86
N HIS A 30 0.34 -8.48 -7.19
CA HIS A 30 -0.35 -9.64 -7.77
C HIS A 30 0.30 -10.10 -9.08
N GLN A 31 0.60 -9.16 -9.98
CA GLN A 31 1.28 -9.47 -11.24
C GLN A 31 2.66 -10.08 -11.01
N HIS A 32 3.43 -9.57 -10.06
CA HIS A 32 4.73 -10.13 -9.70
C HIS A 32 4.62 -11.58 -9.21
N ARG A 33 3.62 -11.91 -8.37
CA ARG A 33 3.39 -13.30 -7.93
C ARG A 33 3.12 -14.23 -9.12
N THR A 34 2.28 -13.80 -10.05
CA THR A 34 1.97 -14.54 -11.28
C THR A 34 3.22 -14.74 -12.15
N ASN A 35 4.03 -13.71 -12.33
CA ASN A 35 5.26 -13.76 -13.11
C ASN A 35 6.31 -14.67 -12.46
N ILE A 36 6.50 -14.59 -11.13
CA ILE A 36 7.39 -15.47 -10.37
C ILE A 36 7.01 -16.95 -10.59
N HIS A 37 5.71 -17.27 -10.49
CA HIS A 37 5.23 -18.63 -10.73
C HIS A 37 5.52 -19.09 -12.16
N LYS A 38 5.22 -18.23 -13.15
CA LYS A 38 5.48 -18.49 -14.57
C LYS A 38 6.97 -18.72 -14.86
N PHE A 39 7.85 -17.81 -14.44
CA PHE A 39 9.29 -17.89 -14.70
C PHE A 39 9.92 -19.10 -14.01
N ARG A 40 9.49 -19.42 -12.78
CA ARG A 40 9.92 -20.64 -12.07
C ARG A 40 9.53 -21.90 -12.84
N LYS A 41 8.28 -21.99 -13.33
CA LYS A 41 7.80 -23.15 -14.10
C LYS A 41 8.58 -23.34 -15.41
N ASN A 42 8.93 -22.24 -16.07
CA ASN A 42 9.65 -22.24 -17.34
C ASN A 42 11.18 -22.33 -17.20
N LYS A 43 11.73 -22.34 -15.98
CA LYS A 43 13.17 -22.29 -15.69
C LYS A 43 13.86 -21.04 -16.26
N GLU A 44 13.14 -19.93 -16.34
CA GLU A 44 13.63 -18.62 -16.79
C GLU A 44 14.30 -17.88 -15.61
N PHE A 45 15.42 -18.40 -15.10
CA PHE A 45 16.00 -17.98 -13.82
C PHE A 45 16.43 -16.50 -13.78
N GLU A 46 16.97 -15.96 -14.87
CA GLU A 46 17.33 -14.53 -14.91
C GLU A 46 16.11 -13.60 -14.78
N LEU A 47 14.99 -13.99 -15.37
CA LEU A 47 13.73 -13.25 -15.24
C LEU A 47 13.14 -13.44 -13.85
N LEU A 48 13.22 -14.64 -13.29
CA LEU A 48 12.80 -14.94 -11.92
C LEU A 48 13.52 -14.06 -10.90
N ASP A 49 14.84 -13.96 -10.97
CA ASP A 49 15.64 -13.17 -10.02
C ASP A 49 15.28 -11.68 -10.12
N LYS A 50 15.19 -11.14 -11.34
CA LYS A 50 14.74 -9.75 -11.57
C LYS A 50 13.35 -9.51 -11.01
N GLU A 51 12.44 -10.45 -11.21
CA GLU A 51 11.05 -10.31 -10.76
C GLU A 51 10.95 -10.34 -9.24
N GLN A 52 11.73 -11.18 -8.55
CA GLN A 52 11.80 -11.20 -7.09
C GLN A 52 12.31 -9.89 -6.49
N VAL A 53 13.32 -9.27 -7.12
CA VAL A 53 13.83 -7.95 -6.70
C VAL A 53 12.76 -6.87 -6.90
N ASN A 54 12.08 -6.86 -8.05
CA ASN A 54 11.02 -5.90 -8.34
C ASN A 54 9.86 -6.04 -7.36
N ALA A 55 9.44 -7.26 -7.08
CA ALA A 55 8.36 -7.54 -6.14
C ALA A 55 8.71 -7.13 -4.70
N SER A 56 9.96 -7.36 -4.29
CA SER A 56 10.49 -6.89 -3.00
C SER A 56 10.43 -5.37 -2.88
N ARG A 57 10.79 -4.64 -3.94
CA ARG A 57 10.68 -3.17 -4.00
C ARG A 57 9.22 -2.72 -3.89
N THR A 58 8.31 -3.37 -4.62
CA THR A 58 6.86 -3.08 -4.53
C THR A 58 6.33 -3.30 -3.11
N CYS A 59 6.76 -4.36 -2.42
CA CYS A 59 6.40 -4.59 -1.01
C CYS A 59 6.90 -3.49 -0.07
N GLN A 60 8.13 -3.01 -0.28
CA GLN A 60 8.67 -1.89 0.50
C GLN A 60 7.88 -0.60 0.25
N GLN A 61 7.51 -0.32 -1.00
CA GLN A 61 6.69 0.83 -1.36
C GLN A 61 5.30 0.76 -0.69
N LEU A 62 4.65 -0.40 -0.74
CA LEU A 62 3.35 -0.64 -0.12
C LEU A 62 3.39 -0.38 1.40
N LYS A 63 4.42 -0.91 2.09
CA LYS A 63 4.65 -0.66 3.53
C LYS A 63 4.89 0.82 3.84
N SER A 64 5.65 1.52 3.00
CA SER A 64 5.90 2.96 3.16
C SER A 64 4.62 3.79 3.00
N ASN A 65 3.81 3.46 1.99
CA ASN A 65 2.54 4.13 1.72
C ASN A 65 1.54 3.93 2.87
N ILE A 66 1.44 2.71 3.42
CA ILE A 66 0.62 2.44 4.62
C ILE A 66 1.09 3.31 5.80
N ARG A 67 2.39 3.36 6.08
CA ARG A 67 2.93 4.18 7.18
C ARG A 67 2.60 5.66 7.03
N GLN A 68 2.73 6.21 5.82
CA GLN A 68 2.37 7.60 5.54
C GLN A 68 0.87 7.87 5.65
N LEU A 69 0.04 6.88 5.27
CA LEU A 69 -1.40 6.96 5.45
C LEU A 69 -1.78 6.98 6.94
N GLU A 70 -1.13 6.17 7.78
CA GLU A 70 -1.33 6.21 9.24
C GLU A 70 -0.84 7.52 9.88
N GLN A 71 0.25 8.10 9.40
CA GLN A 71 0.67 9.46 9.81
C GLN A 71 -0.33 10.53 9.37
N THR A 72 -1.02 10.32 8.24
CA THR A 72 -2.11 11.20 7.80
C THR A 72 -3.29 11.08 8.76
N ARG A 73 -3.63 9.86 9.19
CA ARG A 73 -4.67 9.58 10.19
C ARG A 73 -4.38 10.27 11.53
N SER A 74 -3.13 10.24 12.00
CA SER A 74 -2.76 10.88 13.28
C SER A 74 -2.93 12.40 13.29
N ARG A 75 -2.98 13.04 12.11
CA ARG A 75 -3.18 14.48 11.93
C ARG A 75 -4.63 14.88 11.69
N LEU A 76 -5.57 13.93 11.70
CA LEU A 76 -7.00 14.25 11.60
C LEU A 76 -7.55 14.72 12.95
N GLU A 77 -8.54 15.61 12.87
CA GLU A 77 -9.46 15.91 13.96
C GLU A 77 -10.28 14.65 14.33
N ASP A 78 -10.71 14.53 15.58
CA ASP A 78 -11.32 13.30 16.09
C ASP A 78 -12.64 12.95 15.38
N ASP A 79 -13.41 13.97 14.99
CA ASP A 79 -14.65 13.84 14.21
C ASP A 79 -14.42 13.36 12.75
N ALA A 80 -13.20 13.50 12.25
CA ALA A 80 -12.80 13.05 10.92
C ALA A 80 -12.25 11.62 10.88
N LEU A 81 -11.95 11.01 12.03
CA LEU A 81 -11.32 9.69 12.12
C LEU A 81 -12.24 8.58 11.59
N GLU A 82 -13.51 8.59 11.95
CA GLU A 82 -14.48 7.57 11.53
C GLU A 82 -14.61 7.54 9.99
N LYS A 83 -14.83 8.71 9.37
CA LYS A 83 -14.91 8.85 7.91
C LYS A 83 -13.63 8.41 7.20
N PHE A 84 -12.48 8.67 7.80
CA PHE A 84 -11.19 8.20 7.26
C PHE A 84 -11.10 6.67 7.32
N ASP A 85 -11.44 6.08 8.47
CA ASP A 85 -11.34 4.64 8.67
C ASP A 85 -12.31 3.88 7.76
N GLU A 86 -13.54 4.36 7.59
CA GLU A 86 -14.50 3.83 6.62
C GLU A 86 -13.92 3.79 5.20
N LYS A 87 -13.23 4.84 4.77
CA LYS A 87 -12.70 4.94 3.40
C LYS A 87 -11.40 4.19 3.17
N THR A 88 -10.67 3.86 4.22
CA THR A 88 -9.30 3.34 4.10
C THR A 88 -9.10 1.95 4.73
N SER A 89 -10.03 1.47 5.56
CA SER A 89 -9.94 0.16 6.22
C SER A 89 -9.65 -0.98 5.25
N ASP A 90 -10.48 -1.13 4.21
CA ASP A 90 -10.35 -2.23 3.24
C ASP A 90 -8.99 -2.22 2.53
N ILE A 91 -8.59 -1.07 1.97
CA ILE A 91 -7.33 -0.97 1.22
C ILE A 91 -6.11 -1.15 2.12
N ARG A 92 -6.18 -0.69 3.37
CA ARG A 92 -5.11 -0.91 4.37
C ARG A 92 -4.99 -2.38 4.71
N MET A 93 -6.11 -3.05 4.98
CA MET A 93 -6.14 -4.48 5.29
C MET A 93 -5.57 -5.29 4.13
N GLN A 94 -6.02 -5.05 2.90
CA GLN A 94 -5.49 -5.71 1.71
C GLN A 94 -3.99 -5.47 1.53
N ALA A 95 -3.53 -4.24 1.71
CA ALA A 95 -2.13 -3.87 1.59
C ALA A 95 -1.25 -4.55 2.65
N ILE A 96 -1.70 -4.60 3.91
CA ILE A 96 -1.00 -5.29 5.00
C ILE A 96 -0.93 -6.80 4.72
N THR A 97 -2.06 -7.43 4.41
CA THR A 97 -2.12 -8.87 4.11
C THR A 97 -1.22 -9.22 2.94
N SER A 98 -1.29 -8.46 1.83
CA SER A 98 -0.47 -8.73 0.64
C SER A 98 1.03 -8.55 0.91
N ALA A 99 1.40 -7.57 1.75
CA ALA A 99 2.78 -7.34 2.16
C ALA A 99 3.33 -8.43 3.09
N VAL A 100 2.47 -9.05 3.91
CA VAL A 100 2.85 -10.16 4.80
C VAL A 100 2.98 -11.45 4.02
N GLU A 101 2.01 -11.79 3.18
CA GLU A 101 2.01 -13.02 2.37
C GLU A 101 3.15 -13.10 1.34
N PHE A 102 3.74 -11.96 0.97
CA PHE A 102 4.87 -11.94 0.03
C PHE A 102 6.23 -12.19 0.71
N LEU A 103 6.34 -11.95 2.02
CA LEU A 103 7.54 -12.22 2.82
C LEU A 103 7.62 -13.70 3.20
#